data_AF-A0A6N3FM47-F1
#
_entry.id   AF-A0A6N3FM47-F1
#
_cell.length_a   1.000
_cell.length_b   1.000
_cell.length_c   1.000
_cell.angle_alpha   90.00
_cell.angle_beta   90.00
_cell.angle_gamma   90.00
#
_symmetry.space_group_name_H-M   'P 1'
#
loop_
_entity.id
_entity.type
_entity.pdbx_description
1 polymer ?
#
loop_
_entity_poly.entity_id
_entity_poly.type
_entity_poly.pdbx_seq_one_letter_code
_entity_poly.pdbx_strand_id
1 'polypeptide(L)'
;MHSIKAGIKESGPVIIAAALIMFSVFMAFVMQEDVMIKTMGIALAFGVLFDEFVVRLKIIPALTVLFGKASWYLPKWLKRILPKVDIEEHALESMMPRQDYVVDQKGHETKQ
;
A
#
# COMPACT_ATOMS: atom_id res chain seq x y z
N MET A 1 -2.55 -12.45 17.47
CA MET A 1 -3.38 -12.61 16.24
C MET A 1 -4.08 -11.33 15.79
N HIS A 2 -4.24 -10.30 16.65
CA HIS A 2 -4.86 -9.02 16.28
C HIS A 2 -3.99 -8.14 15.36
N SER A 3 -2.65 -8.15 15.49
CA SER A 3 -1.76 -7.27 14.72
C SER A 3 -1.67 -7.58 13.22
N ILE A 4 -1.85 -8.84 12.81
CA ILE A 4 -1.82 -9.24 11.39
C ILE A 4 -3.07 -8.73 10.67
N LYS A 5 -4.23 -8.77 11.34
CA LYS A 5 -5.48 -8.26 10.78
C LYS A 5 -5.43 -6.74 10.58
N ALA A 6 -4.78 -6.02 11.50
CA ALA A 6 -4.58 -4.58 11.38
C ALA A 6 -3.67 -4.22 10.19
N GLY A 7 -2.53 -4.91 10.04
CA GLY A 7 -1.61 -4.64 8.93
C GLY A 7 -2.20 -4.91 7.53
N ILE A 8 -3.00 -5.97 7.40
CA ILE A 8 -3.71 -6.26 6.13
C ILE A 8 -4.84 -5.26 5.89
N LYS A 9 -5.53 -4.81 6.94
CA LYS A 9 -6.62 -3.83 6.83
C LYS A 9 -6.13 -2.45 6.38
N GLU A 10 -4.94 -2.04 6.80
CA GLU A 10 -4.30 -0.77 6.40
C GLU A 10 -3.83 -0.80 4.93
N SER A 11 -3.19 -1.89 4.50
CA SER A 11 -2.55 -1.96 3.18
C SER A 11 -3.49 -2.36 2.04
N GLY A 12 -4.57 -3.10 2.34
CA GLY A 12 -5.54 -3.56 1.33
C GLY A 12 -6.17 -2.44 0.48
N PRO A 13 -6.73 -1.37 1.08
CA PRO A 13 -7.37 -0.28 0.34
C PRO A 13 -6.42 0.45 -0.61
N VAL A 14 -5.16 0.65 -0.21
CA VAL A 14 -4.14 1.34 -1.03
C VAL A 14 -3.84 0.56 -2.31
N ILE A 15 -3.71 -0.77 -2.19
CA ILE A 15 -3.45 -1.66 -3.33
C ILE A 15 -4.62 -1.62 -4.31
N ILE A 16 -5.85 -1.68 -3.80
CA ILE A 16 -7.06 -1.62 -4.65
C ILE A 16 -7.15 -0.27 -5.37
N ALA A 17 -6.84 0.84 -4.69
CA ALA A 17 -6.84 2.16 -5.30
C ALA A 17 -5.82 2.26 -6.45
N ALA A 18 -4.60 1.76 -6.26
CA ALA A 18 -3.58 1.72 -7.31
C ALA A 18 -4.02 0.87 -8.52
N ALA A 19 -4.60 -0.31 -8.26
CA ALA A 19 -5.09 -1.21 -9.30
C ALA A 19 -6.20 -0.56 -10.15
N LEU A 20 -7.13 0.15 -9.51
CA LEU A 20 -8.22 0.85 -10.19
C LEU A 20 -7.71 1.95 -11.11
N ILE A 21 -6.71 2.73 -10.66
CA ILE A 21 -6.12 3.80 -11.48
C ILE A 21 -5.42 3.20 -12.71
N MET A 22 -4.60 2.16 -12.52
CA MET A 22 -3.91 1.47 -13.62
C MET A 22 -4.92 0.88 -14.63
N PHE A 23 -5.95 0.19 -14.14
CA PHE A 23 -7.00 -0.37 -14.98
C PHE A 23 -7.73 0.70 -15.79
N SER A 24 -8.06 1.84 -15.16
CA SER A 24 -8.68 2.98 -15.83
C SER A 24 -7.82 3.53 -16.98
N VAL A 25 -6.50 3.65 -16.79
CA VAL A 25 -5.57 4.12 -17.82
C VAL A 25 -5.56 3.18 -19.03
N PHE A 26 -5.50 1.86 -18.82
CA PHE A 26 -5.53 0.90 -19.95
C PHE A 26 -6.91 0.78 -20.59
N MET A 27 -7.98 0.93 -19.81
CA MET A 27 -9.35 0.92 -20.33
C MET A 27 -9.64 2.11 -21.24
N ALA A 28 -8.97 3.25 -21.04
CA ALA A 28 -9.04 4.39 -21.96
C ALA A 28 -8.57 4.03 -23.39
N PHE A 29 -7.69 3.04 -23.56
CA PHE A 29 -7.23 2.58 -24.88
C PHE A 29 -8.31 1.80 -25.65
N VAL A 30 -9.37 1.34 -24.99
CA VAL A 30 -10.49 0.65 -25.64
C VAL A 30 -11.33 1.59 -26.51
N MET A 31 -11.31 2.89 -26.19
CA MET A 31 -11.98 3.96 -26.95
C MET A 31 -11.22 4.34 -28.24
N GLN A 32 -10.02 3.82 -28.45
CA GLN A 32 -9.26 4.07 -29.69
C GLN A 32 -9.86 3.27 -30.86
N GLU A 33 -9.91 3.89 -32.04
CA GLU A 33 -10.42 3.26 -33.27
C GLU A 33 -9.44 2.24 -33.85
N ASP A 34 -8.15 2.41 -33.56
CA ASP A 34 -7.11 1.48 -34.00
C ASP A 34 -7.22 0.12 -33.29
N VAL A 35 -7.46 -0.93 -34.07
CA VAL A 35 -7.66 -2.30 -33.59
C VAL A 35 -6.42 -2.84 -32.86
N MET A 36 -5.22 -2.46 -33.30
CA MET A 36 -3.97 -2.88 -32.65
C MET A 36 -3.90 -2.30 -31.23
N ILE A 37 -4.12 -0.99 -31.10
CA ILE A 37 -4.09 -0.29 -29.80
C ILE A 37 -5.18 -0.84 -28.88
N LYS A 38 -6.40 -1.03 -29.40
CA LYS A 38 -7.53 -1.57 -28.65
C LYS A 38 -7.24 -2.98 -28.09
N THR A 39 -6.69 -3.87 -28.91
CA THR A 39 -6.41 -5.25 -28.50
C THR A 39 -5.31 -5.31 -27.45
N MET A 40 -4.24 -4.51 -27.62
CA MET A 40 -3.19 -4.39 -26.60
C MET A 40 -3.72 -3.77 -25.31
N GLY A 41 -4.57 -2.75 -25.38
CA GLY A 41 -5.20 -2.12 -24.23
C GLY A 41 -6.03 -3.10 -23.40
N ILE A 42 -6.85 -3.92 -24.05
CA ILE A 42 -7.64 -4.96 -23.36
C ILE A 42 -6.73 -6.02 -22.72
N ALA A 43 -5.70 -6.48 -23.45
CA ALA A 43 -4.76 -7.46 -22.92
C ALA A 43 -3.99 -6.94 -21.70
N LEU A 44 -3.55 -5.69 -21.73
CA LEU A 44 -2.83 -5.04 -20.62
C LEU A 44 -3.75 -4.76 -19.43
N ALA A 45 -4.99 -4.29 -19.67
CA ALA A 45 -5.96 -4.05 -18.62
C ALA A 45 -6.27 -5.33 -17.83
N PHE A 46 -6.54 -6.44 -18.54
CA PHE A 46 -6.72 -7.75 -17.90
C PHE A 46 -5.44 -8.27 -17.25
N GLY A 47 -4.28 -8.07 -17.87
CA GLY A 47 -2.99 -8.53 -17.36
C GLY A 47 -2.65 -7.90 -16.01
N VAL A 48 -2.80 -6.58 -15.89
CA VAL A 48 -2.53 -5.87 -14.63
C VAL A 48 -3.54 -6.23 -13.54
N LEU A 49 -4.83 -6.32 -13.90
CA LEU A 49 -5.86 -6.76 -12.94
C LEU A 49 -5.55 -8.17 -12.41
N PHE A 50 -5.10 -9.08 -13.29
CA PHE A 50 -4.72 -10.42 -12.87
C PHE A 50 -3.44 -10.44 -12.02
N ASP A 51 -2.41 -9.67 -12.36
CA ASP A 51 -1.17 -9.59 -11.56
C ASP A 51 -1.44 -9.06 -10.14
N GLU A 52 -2.14 -7.93 -10.03
CA GLU A 52 -2.37 -7.30 -8.73
C GLU A 52 -3.30 -8.13 -7.82
N PHE A 53 -4.23 -8.91 -8.38
CA PHE A 53 -5.08 -9.80 -7.58
C PHE A 53 -4.47 -11.18 -7.39
N VAL A 54 -4.16 -11.88 -8.48
CA VAL A 54 -3.73 -13.29 -8.41
C VAL A 54 -2.29 -13.37 -7.96
N VAL A 55 -1.39 -12.61 -8.58
CA VAL A 55 0.03 -12.69 -8.24
C VAL A 55 0.25 -12.12 -6.85
N ARG A 56 -0.23 -10.92 -6.54
CA ARG A 56 0.00 -10.29 -5.24
C ARG A 56 -0.80 -10.89 -4.07
N LEU A 57 -2.08 -11.21 -4.23
CA LEU A 57 -2.89 -11.68 -3.09
C LEU A 57 -2.79 -13.19 -2.86
N LYS A 58 -2.37 -13.98 -3.87
CA LYS A 58 -2.26 -15.44 -3.73
C LYS A 58 -0.85 -15.94 -3.93
N ILE A 59 -0.22 -15.61 -5.04
CA ILE A 59 1.08 -16.21 -5.39
C ILE A 59 2.17 -15.70 -4.44
N ILE A 60 2.32 -14.40 -4.24
CA ILE A 60 3.33 -13.85 -3.33
C ILE A 60 3.21 -14.41 -1.90
N PRO A 61 2.03 -14.40 -1.23
CA PRO A 61 1.92 -14.97 0.10
C PRO A 61 2.13 -16.49 0.09
N ALA A 62 1.66 -17.21 -0.91
CA ALA A 62 1.92 -18.65 -1.03
C ALA A 62 3.42 -18.95 -1.21
N LEU A 63 4.12 -18.19 -2.04
CA LEU A 63 5.57 -18.31 -2.23
C LEU A 63 6.32 -17.93 -0.94
N THR A 64 5.92 -16.87 -0.26
CA THR A 64 6.53 -16.46 1.02
C THR A 64 6.35 -17.55 2.09
N VAL A 65 5.20 -18.22 2.11
CA VAL A 65 4.95 -19.36 3.01
C VAL A 65 5.75 -20.60 2.58
N LEU A 66 5.84 -20.88 1.28
CA LEU A 66 6.51 -22.05 0.73
C LEU A 66 8.04 -21.98 0.86
N PHE A 67 8.65 -20.85 0.50
CA PHE A 67 10.07 -20.58 0.69
C PHE A 67 10.42 -20.21 2.15
N GLY A 68 9.40 -19.91 2.97
CA GLY A 68 9.54 -19.62 4.39
C GLY A 68 10.55 -18.50 4.68
N LYS A 69 11.44 -18.74 5.64
CA LYS A 69 12.48 -17.79 6.10
C LYS A 69 13.48 -17.38 5.01
N ALA A 70 13.55 -18.08 3.87
CA ALA A 70 14.44 -17.72 2.77
C ALA A 70 13.95 -16.45 2.04
N SER A 71 12.64 -16.20 1.98
CA SER A 71 12.08 -15.00 1.33
C SER A 71 12.45 -13.69 2.05
N TRP A 72 12.88 -13.78 3.31
CA TRP A 72 13.33 -12.68 4.17
C TRP A 72 14.77 -12.87 4.67
N TYR A 73 15.53 -13.78 4.07
CA TYR A 73 16.90 -14.00 4.50
C TYR A 73 17.78 -12.84 4.03
N LEU A 74 18.07 -11.91 4.95
CA LEU A 74 19.06 -10.88 4.75
C LEU A 74 20.46 -11.53 4.83
N PRO A 75 21.18 -11.66 3.71
CA PRO A 75 22.44 -12.38 3.72
C PRO A 75 23.44 -11.64 4.64
N LYS A 76 24.18 -12.41 5.46
CA LYS A 76 24.98 -11.88 6.58
C LYS A 76 25.98 -10.78 6.17
N TRP A 77 26.41 -10.75 4.91
CA TRP A 77 27.27 -9.69 4.37
C TRP A 77 26.54 -8.34 4.25
N LEU A 78 25.29 -8.35 3.81
CA LEU A 78 24.46 -7.15 3.70
C LEU A 78 24.06 -6.63 5.10
N LYS A 79 23.82 -7.54 6.05
CA LYS A 79 23.59 -7.17 7.46
C LYS A 79 24.80 -6.47 8.12
N ARG A 80 26.02 -6.68 7.61
CA ARG A 80 27.24 -6.03 8.13
C ARG A 80 27.49 -4.67 7.49
N ILE A 81 26.96 -4.43 6.28
CA ILE A 81 27.04 -3.14 5.57
C ILE A 81 25.88 -2.22 5.93
N LEU A 82 24.70 -2.77 6.25
CA LEU A 82 23.54 -1.98 6.62
C LEU A 82 23.75 -1.31 7.99
N PRO A 83 23.81 0.04 8.06
CA PRO A 83 23.73 0.76 9.32
C PRO A 83 22.41 0.44 10.02
N LYS A 84 22.37 0.44 11.35
CA LYS A 84 21.12 0.27 12.09
C LYS A 84 20.21 1.46 11.79
N VAL A 85 19.22 1.24 10.93
CA VAL A 85 18.11 2.18 10.73
C VAL A 85 17.04 1.77 11.74
N ASP A 86 17.18 2.27 12.95
CA ASP A 86 16.11 2.21 13.95
C ASP A 86 15.06 3.24 13.53
N ILE A 87 13.94 2.77 12.96
CA ILE A 87 12.75 3.59 12.72
C ILE A 87 12.04 3.74 14.07
N GLU A 88 12.67 4.44 15.02
CA GLU A 88 12.02 4.85 16.26
C GLU A 88 11.00 5.94 15.92
N GLU A 89 9.75 5.56 15.64
CA GLU A 89 8.60 6.50 15.70
C GLU A 89 8.56 7.27 17.03
N HIS A 90 9.12 6.67 18.08
CA HIS A 90 9.15 7.13 19.46
C HIS A 90 10.09 8.33 19.66
N ALA A 91 11.11 8.47 18.81
CA ALA A 91 11.98 9.65 18.83
C ALA A 91 11.23 10.89 18.32
N LEU A 92 10.32 10.71 17.36
CA LEU A 92 9.50 11.81 16.82
C LEU A 92 8.42 12.23 17.82
N GLU A 93 7.79 11.26 18.52
CA GLU A 93 6.79 11.54 19.56
C GLU A 93 7.40 12.26 20.79
N SER A 94 8.70 12.05 21.06
CA SER A 94 9.42 12.80 22.10
C SER A 94 9.83 14.23 21.69
N MET A 95 9.88 14.51 20.37
CA MET A 95 10.25 15.83 19.82
C MET A 95 9.06 16.66 19.34
N MET A 96 7.86 16.08 19.22
CA MET A 96 6.64 16.85 19.03
C MET A 96 6.15 17.33 20.41
N PRO A 97 6.35 18.61 20.79
CA PRO A 97 5.67 19.14 21.97
C PRO A 97 4.18 18.91 21.75
N ARG A 98 3.51 18.27 22.71
CA ARG A 98 2.06 18.14 22.73
C ARG A 98 1.48 19.54 22.57
N GLN A 99 1.10 19.87 21.34
CA GLN A 99 0.38 21.07 21.01
C GLN A 99 -1.01 20.85 21.60
N ASP A 100 -1.20 21.33 22.82
CA ASP A 100 -2.50 21.43 23.45
C ASP A 100 -3.35 22.36 22.59
N TYR A 101 -4.01 21.77 21.60
CA TYR A 101 -5.06 22.42 20.83
C TYR A 101 -6.24 22.58 21.78
N VAL A 102 -6.20 23.66 22.57
CA VAL A 102 -7.36 24.19 23.27
C VAL A 102 -8.40 24.53 22.21
N VAL A 103 -9.37 23.63 22.05
CA VAL A 103 -10.61 23.95 21.34
C VAL A 103 -11.26 25.06 22.15
N ASP A 104 -11.11 26.30 21.70
CA ASP A 104 -11.83 27.44 22.24
C ASP A 104 -13.31 27.26 21.93
N GLN A 105 -14.02 26.56 22.81
CA GLN A 105 -15.47 26.54 22.87
C GLN A 105 -15.99 27.80 23.57
N LYS A 106 -15.73 28.97 22.97
CA LYS A 106 -16.46 30.20 23.28
C LYS A 106 -17.10 30.80 22.03
N GLY A 107 -17.84 29.96 21.33
CA GLY A 107 -18.97 30.38 20.51
C GLY A 107 -20.12 29.45 20.84
N HIS A 108 -21.30 30.01 21.12
CA HIS A 108 -22.58 29.31 21.36
C HIS A 108 -23.01 29.05 22.81
N GLU A 109 -23.08 30.11 23.63
CA GLU A 109 -24.22 30.35 24.54
C GLU A 109 -24.65 31.82 24.42
N THR A 110 -25.25 32.18 23.28
CA THR A 110 -26.62 32.68 23.10
C THR A 110 -27.45 32.88 24.39
N LYS A 111 -28.02 34.09 24.51
CA LYS A 111 -29.32 34.38 25.16
C LYS A 111 -29.38 34.12 26.68
N GLN A 112 -29.40 35.13 27.54
CA GLN A 112 -30.42 36.18 27.63
C GLN A 112 -30.02 37.20 28.70
#